data_AF-A0A3M0Z748-F1
#
_entry.id   AF-A0A3M0Z748-F1
#
_cell.length_a   1.000
_cell.length_b   1.000
_cell.length_c   1.000
_cell.angle_alpha   90.00
_cell.angle_beta   90.00
_cell.angle_gamma   90.00
#
_symmetry.space_group_name_H-M   'P 1'
#
loop_
_entity.id
_entity.type
_entity.pdbx_description
1 polymer ?
#
loop_
_entity_poly.entity_id
_entity_poly.type
_entity_poly.pdbx_seq_one_letter_code
_entity_poly.pdbx_strand_id
1 'polypeptide(L)'
;MSQALLLGLHLLAAAAWVGGMLFLALVLLPAARATLPPEEAGALLEAAARRLALVGWGCLGVLAVTGGLLLARSGAALDEPAFWTGPAGRVLALKLLLVGLLVGVEALHDFVLGPRGARLWREAPASAAAQRLRRGSRWLARAALLLSLGVAWQGLALAGRLGP
;
A
#
# COMPACT_ATOMS: atom_id res chain seq x y z
N MET A 1 13.28 21.22 9.01
CA MET A 1 12.02 20.92 8.27
C MET A 1 10.82 21.26 9.14
N SER A 2 9.96 22.18 8.69
CA SER A 2 8.75 22.61 9.42
C SER A 2 7.76 21.45 9.58
N GLN A 3 6.88 21.52 10.58
CA GLN A 3 5.84 20.51 10.83
C GLN A 3 4.86 20.40 9.67
N ALA A 4 4.46 21.54 9.08
CA ALA A 4 3.59 21.59 7.92
C ALA A 4 4.20 20.87 6.71
N LEU A 5 5.49 21.08 6.43
CA LEU A 5 6.18 20.41 5.33
C LEU A 5 6.26 18.89 5.57
N LEU A 6 6.56 18.47 6.79
CA LEU A 6 6.62 17.06 7.17
C LEU A 6 5.26 16.36 6.97
N LEU A 7 4.18 16.97 7.45
CA LEU A 7 2.82 16.46 7.27
C LEU A 7 2.41 16.46 5.79
N GLY A 8 2.73 17.52 5.06
CA GLY A 8 2.45 17.62 3.62
C GLY A 8 3.10 16.48 2.83
N LEU A 9 4.38 16.19 3.07
CA LEU A 9 5.07 15.06 2.44
C LEU A 9 4.43 13.72 2.81
N HIS A 10 4.05 13.52 4.08
CA HIS A 10 3.39 12.30 4.52
C HIS A 10 2.04 12.09 3.80
N LEU A 11 1.21 13.13 3.76
CA LEU A 11 -0.10 13.07 3.11
C LEU A 11 -0.01 12.91 1.60
N LEU A 12 0.93 13.60 0.94
CA LEU A 12 1.17 13.44 -0.49
C LEU A 12 1.63 12.02 -0.83
N ALA A 13 2.53 11.43 -0.03
CA ALA A 13 2.96 10.05 -0.23
C ALA A 13 1.80 9.06 -0.03
N ALA A 14 0.97 9.25 1.01
CA ALA A 14 -0.22 8.43 1.24
C ALA A 14 -1.21 8.55 0.08
N ALA A 15 -1.47 9.78 -0.40
CA ALA A 15 -2.39 10.05 -1.50
C ALA A 15 -1.88 9.47 -2.82
N ALA A 16 -0.58 9.61 -3.12
CA ALA A 16 0.02 9.04 -4.32
C ALA A 16 -0.08 7.51 -4.33
N TRP A 17 0.18 6.87 -3.20
CA TRP A 17 0.11 5.41 -3.07
C TRP A 17 -1.34 4.90 -3.23
N VAL A 18 -2.26 5.37 -2.39
CA VAL A 18 -3.67 4.94 -2.43
C VAL A 18 -4.32 5.34 -3.75
N GLY A 19 -4.07 6.56 -4.22
CA GLY A 19 -4.56 7.08 -5.49
C GLY A 19 -4.06 6.28 -6.68
N GLY A 20 -2.79 5.84 -6.68
CA GLY A 20 -2.23 4.99 -7.73
C GLY A 20 -2.92 3.62 -7.82
N MET A 21 -3.20 2.99 -6.67
CA MET A 21 -3.97 1.74 -6.62
C MET A 21 -5.39 1.91 -7.13
N LEU A 22 -6.07 2.98 -6.70
CA LEU A 22 -7.43 3.30 -7.13
C LEU A 22 -7.48 3.59 -8.63
N PHE A 23 -6.54 4.38 -9.15
CA PHE A 23 -6.43 4.66 -10.57
C PHE A 23 -6.22 3.38 -11.38
N LEU A 24 -5.29 2.51 -10.96
CA LEU A 24 -5.03 1.25 -11.65
C LEU A 24 -6.29 0.37 -11.67
N ALA A 25 -6.98 0.23 -10.53
CA ALA A 25 -8.12 -0.67 -10.38
C ALA A 25 -9.42 -0.16 -11.01
N LEU A 26 -9.71 1.14 -10.88
CA LEU A 26 -11.00 1.75 -11.24
C LEU A 26 -10.98 2.46 -12.60
N VAL A 27 -9.79 2.82 -13.11
CA VAL A 27 -9.67 3.59 -14.36
C VAL A 27 -8.88 2.82 -15.40
N LEU A 28 -7.60 2.53 -15.14
CA LEU A 28 -6.70 1.96 -16.15
C LEU A 28 -7.09 0.53 -16.53
N LEU A 29 -7.38 -0.32 -15.55
CA LEU A 29 -7.81 -1.70 -15.77
C LEU A 29 -9.09 -1.82 -16.63
N PRO A 30 -10.21 -1.15 -16.29
CA PRO A 30 -11.42 -1.23 -17.10
C PRO A 30 -11.24 -0.57 -18.47
N ALA A 31 -10.56 0.58 -18.55
CA ALA A 31 -10.31 1.25 -19.84
C ALA A 31 -9.48 0.36 -20.78
N ALA A 32 -8.35 -0.17 -20.32
CA ALA A 32 -7.49 -1.03 -21.13
C ALA A 32 -8.22 -2.29 -21.63
N ARG A 33 -9.06 -2.90 -20.79
CA ARG A 33 -9.84 -4.09 -21.19
C ARG A 33 -10.96 -3.78 -22.17
N ALA A 34 -11.47 -2.56 -22.17
CA ALA A 34 -12.57 -2.15 -23.04
C ALA A 34 -12.07 -1.70 -24.42
N THR A 35 -10.85 -1.16 -24.51
CA THR A 35 -10.36 -0.51 -25.74
C THR A 35 -9.21 -1.21 -26.45
N LEU A 36 -8.48 -2.10 -25.76
CA LEU A 36 -7.29 -2.77 -26.33
C LEU A 36 -7.51 -4.28 -26.51
N PRO A 37 -6.82 -4.90 -27.48
CA PRO A 37 -6.72 -6.35 -27.56
C PRO A 37 -6.20 -6.97 -26.25
N PRO A 38 -6.58 -8.21 -25.90
CA PRO A 38 -6.22 -8.82 -24.61
C PRO A 38 -4.72 -8.85 -24.30
N GLU A 39 -3.88 -9.06 -25.31
CA GLU A 39 -2.43 -9.10 -25.15
C GLU A 39 -1.85 -7.71 -24.85
N GLU A 40 -2.27 -6.70 -25.60
CA GLU A 40 -1.86 -5.30 -25.40
C GLU A 40 -2.34 -4.76 -24.05
N ALA A 41 -3.60 -5.04 -23.69
CA ALA A 41 -4.15 -4.70 -22.38
C ALA A 41 -3.33 -5.33 -21.26
N GLY A 42 -2.97 -6.62 -21.40
CA GLY A 42 -2.15 -7.35 -20.45
C GLY A 42 -0.77 -6.70 -20.28
N ALA A 43 -0.07 -6.43 -21.39
CA ALA A 43 1.26 -5.82 -21.38
C ALA A 43 1.27 -4.42 -20.74
N LEU A 44 0.29 -3.57 -21.09
CA LEU A 44 0.13 -2.23 -20.51
C LEU A 44 -0.10 -2.30 -18.99
N LEU A 45 -1.02 -3.16 -18.56
CA LEU A 45 -1.36 -3.30 -17.14
C LEU A 45 -0.19 -3.86 -16.33
N GLU A 46 0.57 -4.80 -16.89
CA GLU A 46 1.76 -5.35 -16.24
C GLU A 46 2.86 -4.28 -16.11
N ALA A 47 3.10 -3.50 -17.17
CA ALA A 47 4.06 -2.39 -17.14
C ALA A 47 3.64 -1.31 -16.13
N ALA A 48 2.37 -0.92 -16.12
CA ALA A 48 1.82 0.05 -15.17
C ALA A 48 1.90 -0.46 -13.73
N ALA A 49 1.55 -1.72 -13.48
CA ALA A 49 1.62 -2.33 -12.15
C ALA A 49 3.05 -2.36 -11.62
N ARG A 50 4.05 -2.74 -12.44
CA ARG A 50 5.47 -2.69 -12.05
C ARG A 50 5.94 -1.27 -11.72
N ARG A 51 5.53 -0.28 -12.53
CA ARG A 51 5.90 1.11 -12.27
C ARG A 51 5.24 1.64 -11.00
N LEU A 52 3.98 1.28 -10.78
CA LEU A 52 3.25 1.61 -9.57
C LEU A 52 3.90 0.97 -8.33
N ALA A 53 4.35 -0.28 -8.41
CA ALA A 53 5.09 -0.94 -7.33
C ALA A 53 6.34 -0.14 -6.95
N LEU A 54 7.18 0.24 -7.92
CA LEU A 54 8.36 1.05 -7.66
C LEU A 54 8.03 2.40 -6.98
N VAL A 55 6.99 3.10 -7.48
CA VAL A 55 6.51 4.34 -6.87
C VAL A 55 5.96 4.10 -5.46
N GLY A 56 5.23 3.00 -5.25
CA GLY A 56 4.67 2.56 -3.98
C GLY A 56 5.76 2.33 -2.93
N TRP A 57 6.82 1.58 -3.26
CA TRP A 57 7.98 1.39 -2.38
C TRP A 57 8.68 2.71 -2.05
N GLY A 58 8.77 3.65 -3.01
CA GLY A 58 9.23 5.01 -2.74
C GLY A 58 8.32 5.78 -1.76
N CYS A 59 7.00 5.72 -1.96
CA CYS A 59 6.01 6.31 -1.06
C CYS A 59 6.09 5.70 0.34
N LEU A 60 6.32 4.39 0.46
CA LEU A 60 6.51 3.70 1.73
C LEU A 60 7.74 4.20 2.48
N GLY A 61 8.87 4.37 1.77
CA GLY A 61 10.06 4.99 2.37
C GLY A 61 9.75 6.37 2.93
N VAL A 62 9.06 7.21 2.16
CA VAL A 62 8.64 8.55 2.62
C VAL A 62 7.70 8.44 3.82
N LEU A 63 6.68 7.58 3.80
CA LEU A 63 5.71 7.41 4.89
C LEU A 63 6.37 6.91 6.18
N ALA A 64 7.31 5.97 6.09
CA ALA A 64 8.03 5.44 7.24
C ALA A 64 8.90 6.53 7.89
N VAL A 65 9.70 7.23 7.08
CA VAL A 65 10.57 8.32 7.58
C VAL A 65 9.72 9.45 8.17
N THR A 66 8.75 9.93 7.42
CA THR A 66 7.93 11.07 7.86
C THR A 66 7.04 10.72 9.05
N GLY A 67 6.48 9.51 9.09
CA GLY A 67 5.69 9.01 10.22
C GLY A 67 6.51 8.87 11.50
N GLY A 68 7.74 8.34 11.40
CA GLY A 68 8.67 8.27 12.52
C GLY A 68 9.05 9.65 13.06
N LEU A 69 9.34 10.60 12.17
CA LEU A 69 9.64 11.99 12.57
C LEU A 69 8.45 12.70 13.21
N LEU A 70 7.22 12.47 12.71
CA LEU A 70 5.99 13.01 13.32
C LEU A 70 5.78 12.42 14.72
N LEU A 71 6.00 11.11 14.88
CA LEU A 71 5.88 10.44 16.17
C LEU A 71 6.93 10.96 17.16
N ALA A 72 8.18 11.11 16.75
CA ALA A 72 9.25 11.66 17.59
C ALA A 72 8.95 13.09 18.07
N ARG A 73 8.25 13.89 17.28
CA ARG A 73 7.85 15.27 17.63
C ARG A 73 6.60 15.35 18.49
N SER A 74 5.84 14.25 18.63
CA SER A 74 4.58 14.24 19.39
C SER A 74 4.77 14.21 20.91
N GLY A 75 5.97 13.92 21.40
CA GLY A 75 6.23 13.71 22.84
C GLY A 75 5.69 12.38 23.39
N ALA A 76 5.34 11.43 22.53
CA ALA A 76 4.88 10.10 22.95
C ALA A 76 5.98 9.34 23.71
N ALA A 77 5.66 8.87 24.93
CA ALA A 77 6.54 8.06 25.77
C ALA A 77 6.53 6.59 25.33
N LEU A 78 7.18 6.29 24.19
CA LEU A 78 7.18 4.95 23.57
C LEU A 78 7.92 3.90 24.41
N ASP A 79 8.82 4.34 25.27
CA ASP A 79 9.60 3.57 26.23
C ASP A 79 8.78 3.14 27.45
N GLU A 80 7.64 3.79 27.72
CA GLU A 80 6.79 3.50 28.87
C GLU A 80 5.72 2.44 28.54
N PRO A 81 5.66 1.29 29.26
CA PRO A 81 4.62 0.28 29.04
C PRO A 81 3.20 0.81 29.19
N ALA A 82 3.01 1.80 30.08
CA ALA A 82 1.71 2.43 30.31
C ALA A 82 1.15 3.11 29.05
N PHE A 83 2.01 3.71 28.22
CA PHE A 83 1.61 4.35 26.96
C PHE A 83 0.87 3.36 26.04
N TRP A 84 1.40 2.14 25.90
CA TRP A 84 0.87 1.10 25.01
C TRP A 84 -0.50 0.57 25.44
N THR A 85 -0.81 0.62 26.74
CA THR A 85 -2.15 0.28 27.25
C THR A 85 -3.15 1.44 27.11
N GLY A 86 -2.64 2.67 26.98
CA GLY A 86 -3.43 3.88 26.80
C GLY A 86 -4.17 3.97 25.45
N PRO A 87 -5.13 4.89 25.30
CA PRO A 87 -5.88 5.07 24.05
C PRO A 87 -4.99 5.39 22.84
N ALA A 88 -4.00 6.28 23.00
CA ALA A 88 -3.09 6.67 21.93
C ALA A 88 -2.15 5.52 21.52
N GLY A 89 -1.57 4.81 22.49
CA GLY A 89 -0.70 3.67 22.24
C GLY A 89 -1.42 2.51 21.55
N ARG A 90 -2.67 2.22 21.92
CA ARG A 90 -3.48 1.21 21.22
C ARG A 90 -3.75 1.56 19.75
N VAL A 91 -4.05 2.82 19.45
CA VAL A 91 -4.25 3.27 18.06
C VAL A 91 -2.93 3.19 17.28
N LEU A 92 -1.81 3.62 17.87
CA LEU A 92 -0.50 3.51 17.25
C LEU A 92 -0.11 2.05 16.99
N ALA A 93 -0.29 1.16 17.96
CA ALA A 93 0.00 -0.26 17.83
C ALA A 93 -0.82 -0.90 16.70
N LEU A 94 -2.12 -0.60 16.62
CA LEU A 94 -2.97 -1.06 15.53
C LEU A 94 -2.51 -0.51 14.17
N LYS A 95 -2.14 0.77 14.11
CA LYS A 95 -1.60 1.38 12.89
C LYS A 95 -0.32 0.67 12.43
N LEU A 96 0.61 0.40 13.35
CA LEU A 96 1.86 -0.31 13.05
C LEU A 96 1.60 -1.75 12.61
N LEU A 97 0.66 -2.46 13.24
CA LEU A 97 0.25 -3.80 12.83
C LEU A 97 -0.32 -3.78 11.40
N LEU A 98 -1.24 -2.86 11.10
CA LEU A 98 -1.82 -2.75 9.76
C LEU A 98 -0.79 -2.38 8.69
N VAL A 99 0.14 -1.47 9.01
CA VAL A 99 1.26 -1.15 8.11
C VAL A 99 2.13 -2.38 7.90
N GLY A 100 2.48 -3.13 8.95
CA GLY A 100 3.24 -4.37 8.83
C GLY A 100 2.56 -5.43 7.96
N LEU A 101 1.25 -5.63 8.14
CA LEU A 101 0.45 -6.54 7.31
C LEU A 101 0.39 -6.06 5.85
N LEU A 102 0.18 -4.75 5.63
CA LEU A 102 0.16 -4.16 4.29
C LEU A 102 1.49 -4.38 3.56
N VAL A 103 2.61 -4.05 4.21
CA VAL A 103 3.95 -4.24 3.64
C VAL A 103 4.22 -5.71 3.35
N GLY A 104 3.81 -6.62 4.24
CA GLY A 104 3.95 -8.06 3.99
C GLY A 104 3.13 -8.54 2.79
N VAL A 105 1.89 -8.06 2.65
CA VAL A 105 1.01 -8.38 1.51
C VAL A 105 1.59 -7.83 0.20
N GLU A 106 2.06 -6.59 0.18
CA GLU A 106 2.68 -5.99 -1.00
C GLU A 106 3.99 -6.66 -1.39
N ALA A 107 4.87 -6.94 -0.42
CA ALA A 107 6.12 -7.66 -0.69
C ALA A 107 5.85 -9.05 -1.28
N LEU A 108 4.86 -9.77 -0.74
CA LEU A 108 4.45 -11.06 -1.28
C LEU A 108 3.90 -10.90 -2.71
N HIS A 109 3.07 -9.88 -2.94
CA HIS A 109 2.49 -9.62 -4.25
C HIS A 109 3.56 -9.29 -5.30
N ASP A 110 4.44 -8.33 -5.00
CA ASP A 110 5.37 -7.75 -5.96
C ASP A 110 6.61 -8.63 -6.20
N PHE A 111 7.15 -9.24 -5.14
CA PHE A 111 8.41 -10.01 -5.24
C PHE A 111 8.20 -11.51 -5.42
N VAL A 112 7.04 -12.05 -5.06
CA VAL A 112 6.78 -13.50 -5.18
C VAL A 112 5.75 -13.80 -6.25
N LEU A 113 4.56 -13.17 -6.19
CA LEU A 113 3.49 -13.49 -7.13
C LEU A 113 3.67 -12.83 -8.49
N GLY A 114 4.23 -11.63 -8.55
CA GLY A 114 4.58 -10.94 -9.80
C GLY A 114 5.51 -11.78 -10.69
N PRO A 115 6.72 -12.16 -10.20
CA PRO A 115 7.65 -12.97 -10.98
C PRO A 115 7.11 -14.35 -11.36
N ARG A 116 6.40 -15.02 -10.43
CA ARG A 116 5.74 -16.31 -10.71
C ARG A 116 4.63 -16.17 -11.76
N GLY A 117 3.91 -15.05 -11.75
CA GLY A 117 2.85 -14.73 -12.71
C GLY A 117 3.41 -14.53 -14.11
N ALA A 118 4.46 -13.73 -14.25
CA ALA A 118 5.15 -13.49 -15.52
C ALA A 118 5.77 -14.77 -16.11
N ARG A 119 6.29 -15.66 -15.26
CA ARG A 119 6.79 -16.97 -15.67
C ARG A 119 5.67 -17.88 -16.20
N LEU A 120 4.60 -18.05 -15.41
CA LEU A 120 3.49 -18.92 -15.79
C LEU A 120 2.68 -18.41 -16.99
N TRP A 121 2.62 -17.09 -17.20
CA TRP A 121 2.07 -16.53 -18.42
C TRP A 121 2.83 -17.09 -19.63
N ARG A 122 4.16 -16.95 -19.65
CA ARG A 122 5.00 -17.35 -20.79
C ARG A 122 5.03 -18.85 -21.05
N GLU A 123 5.07 -19.65 -19.98
CA GLU A 123 5.25 -21.10 -20.09
C GLU A 123 3.92 -21.86 -20.30
N ALA A 124 2.85 -21.46 -19.59
CA ALA A 124 1.60 -22.23 -19.59
C ALA A 124 0.39 -21.36 -19.19
N PRO A 125 -0.05 -20.42 -20.05
CA PRO A 125 -1.04 -19.39 -19.69
C PRO A 125 -2.42 -19.97 -19.35
N ALA A 126 -2.77 -21.12 -19.95
CA ALA A 126 -4.02 -21.84 -19.74
C ALA A 126 -4.01 -22.80 -18.54
N SER A 127 -2.87 -22.99 -17.86
CA SER A 127 -2.76 -23.96 -16.76
C SER A 127 -3.64 -23.59 -15.55
N ALA A 128 -4.09 -24.61 -14.82
CA ALA A 128 -4.84 -24.43 -13.57
C ALA A 128 -4.01 -23.66 -12.52
N ALA A 129 -2.69 -23.83 -12.51
CA ALA A 129 -1.76 -23.07 -11.68
C ALA A 129 -1.78 -21.57 -12.01
N ALA A 130 -1.72 -21.21 -13.30
CA ALA A 130 -1.80 -19.82 -13.75
C ALA A 130 -3.16 -19.19 -13.36
N GLN A 131 -4.27 -19.93 -13.47
CA GLN A 131 -5.59 -19.45 -13.04
C GLN A 131 -5.68 -19.22 -11.52
N ARG A 132 -5.11 -20.12 -10.69
CA ARG A 132 -5.08 -19.96 -9.23
C ARG A 132 -4.23 -18.77 -8.83
N LEU A 133 -3.08 -18.57 -9.46
CA LEU A 133 -2.20 -17.43 -9.20
C LEU A 133 -2.87 -16.10 -9.56
N ARG A 134 -3.54 -16.02 -10.71
CA ARG A 134 -4.35 -14.83 -11.10
C ARG A 134 -5.48 -14.53 -10.12
N ARG A 135 -6.10 -15.55 -9.52
CA ARG A 135 -7.10 -15.35 -8.45
C ARG A 135 -6.44 -14.83 -7.17
N GLY A 136 -5.33 -15.42 -6.76
CA GLY A 136 -4.58 -15.01 -5.56
C GLY A 136 -4.08 -13.57 -5.65
N SER A 137 -3.42 -13.20 -6.74
CA SER A 137 -2.92 -11.82 -6.96
C SER A 137 -4.06 -10.79 -6.93
N ARG A 138 -5.22 -11.09 -7.53
CA ARG A 138 -6.41 -10.21 -7.43
C ARG A 138 -6.89 -10.00 -6.00
N TRP A 139 -6.95 -11.07 -5.20
CA TRP A 139 -7.37 -10.95 -3.80
C TRP A 139 -6.34 -10.21 -2.94
N LEU A 140 -5.04 -10.44 -3.18
CA LEU A 140 -3.98 -9.72 -2.48
C LEU A 140 -3.96 -8.23 -2.84
N ALA A 141 -4.17 -7.88 -4.12
CA ALA A 141 -4.30 -6.47 -4.53
C ALA A 141 -5.50 -5.78 -3.85
N ARG A 142 -6.63 -6.49 -3.70
CA ARG A 142 -7.80 -5.98 -2.96
C ARG A 142 -7.51 -5.85 -1.47
N ALA A 143 -6.84 -6.84 -0.88
CA ALA A 143 -6.44 -6.80 0.53
C ALA A 143 -5.50 -5.63 0.80
N ALA A 144 -4.49 -5.41 -0.07
CA ALA A 144 -3.58 -4.27 0.01
C ALA A 144 -4.35 -2.94 -0.03
N LEU A 145 -5.26 -2.75 -1.00
CA LEU A 145 -6.07 -1.54 -1.07
C LEU A 145 -6.91 -1.31 0.20
N LEU A 146 -7.58 -2.36 0.71
CA LEU A 146 -8.39 -2.25 1.93
C LEU A 146 -7.54 -1.93 3.16
N LEU A 147 -6.37 -2.56 3.29
CA LEU A 147 -5.42 -2.27 4.36
C LEU A 147 -4.92 -0.82 4.26
N SER A 148 -4.54 -0.35 3.07
CA SER A 148 -4.11 1.03 2.85
C SER A 148 -5.18 2.05 3.21
N LEU A 149 -6.44 1.80 2.87
CA LEU A 149 -7.57 2.64 3.29
C LEU A 149 -7.75 2.62 4.82
N GLY A 150 -7.61 1.46 5.45
CA GLY A 150 -7.66 1.33 6.91
C GLY A 150 -6.54 2.11 7.62
N VAL A 151 -5.31 2.04 7.09
CA VAL A 151 -4.16 2.81 7.60
C VAL A 151 -4.40 4.32 7.44
N ALA A 152 -4.89 4.76 6.29
CA ALA A 152 -5.19 6.17 6.04
C ALA A 152 -6.29 6.69 6.99
N TRP A 153 -7.36 5.94 7.18
CA TRP A 153 -8.44 6.27 8.13
C TRP A 153 -7.93 6.40 9.56
N GLN A 154 -7.09 5.46 10.02
CA GLN A 154 -6.49 5.54 11.36
C GLN A 154 -5.52 6.72 11.50
N GLY A 155 -4.83 7.11 10.43
CA GLY A 155 -4.00 8.31 10.42
C GLY A 155 -4.80 9.57 10.77
N LEU A 156 -6.01 9.71 10.20
CA LEU A 156 -6.92 10.81 10.52
C LEU A 156 -7.43 10.72 11.98
N ALA A 157 -7.81 9.52 12.42
CA ALA A 157 -8.29 9.31 13.78
C ALA A 157 -7.22 9.58 14.86
N LEU A 158 -5.94 9.32 14.55
CA LEU A 158 -4.81 9.58 15.45
C LEU A 158 -4.45 11.07 15.47
N ALA A 159 -4.52 11.77 14.33
CA ALA A 159 -4.26 13.21 14.26
C ALA A 159 -5.23 14.02 15.13
N GLY A 160 -6.50 13.59 15.23
CA GLY A 160 -7.47 14.20 16.15
C GLY A 160 -7.28 13.88 17.64
N ARG A 161 -6.37 12.97 17.99
CA ARG A 161 -6.11 12.54 19.38
C ARG A 161 -4.72 12.93 19.90
N LEU A 162 -3.78 13.24 19.01
CA LEU A 162 -2.42 13.71 19.30
C LEU A 162 -2.22 15.21 18.97
N GLY A 163 -3.28 15.91 18.57
CA GLY A 163 -3.25 17.36 18.42
C GLY A 163 -3.27 18.07 19.78
N PRO A 164 -2.78 19.33 19.87
CA PRO A 164 -2.91 20.15 21.07
C PRO A 164 -4.38 20.38 21.45
#